data_AF-A0A3Q8ARJ4-F1
#
_entry.id   AF-A0A3Q8ARJ4-F1
#
_cell.length_a   1.000
_cell.length_b   1.000
_cell.length_c   1.000
_cell.angle_alpha   90.00
_cell.angle_beta   90.00
_cell.angle_gamma   90.00
#
_symmetry.space_group_name_H-M   'P 1'
#
loop_
_entity.id
_entity.type
_entity.pdbx_description
1 polymer ?
#
loop_
_entity_poly.entity_id
_entity_poly.type
_entity_poly.pdbx_seq_one_letter_code
_entity_poly.pdbx_strand_id
1 'polypeptide(L)'
;MVRLTCPDEVQALRIAESFGTAILDSDGIRDMHERLIVETATGLSDGLGERAMQIHLQRIVGAYVGSAHGAGQFYSKAVTEARDATAKGASEARDEDLDGPVGYDSAAQRKREFAADMGIQAHALRLAAEGAVAAYEQIVGETWKPFDRPVDNPGQALDRKAAAAQMDALG
;
A
#
# COMPACT_ATOMS: atom_id res chain seq x y z
N MET A 1 -1.69 3.81 9.74
CA MET A 1 -0.44 4.36 9.17
C MET A 1 -0.53 4.67 7.66
N VAL A 2 -1.32 3.93 6.86
CA VAL A 2 -1.54 4.20 5.41
C VAL A 2 -2.61 5.29 5.13
N ARG A 3 -3.52 5.53 6.08
CA ARG A 3 -4.65 6.47 5.96
C ARG A 3 -4.27 7.91 5.55
N LEU A 4 -3.03 8.34 5.78
CA LEU A 4 -2.60 9.72 5.51
C LEU A 4 -2.12 9.96 4.06
N THR A 5 -1.82 8.89 3.30
CA THR A 5 -1.20 9.02 1.97
C THR A 5 -2.09 8.55 0.83
N CYS A 6 -3.07 7.67 1.10
CA CYS A 6 -4.03 7.20 0.10
C CYS A 6 -5.37 7.93 0.26
N PRO A 7 -6.14 8.13 -0.82
CA PRO A 7 -7.51 8.60 -0.72
C PRO A 7 -8.35 7.72 0.20
N ASP A 8 -9.20 8.33 1.02
CA ASP A 8 -10.30 7.62 1.65
C ASP A 8 -11.45 7.38 0.66
N GLU A 9 -12.50 6.71 1.08
CA GLU A 9 -13.62 6.34 0.22
C GLU A 9 -14.34 7.56 -0.35
N VAL A 10 -14.55 8.59 0.48
CA VAL A 10 -15.18 9.85 0.06
C VAL A 10 -14.34 10.54 -1.00
N GLN A 11 -13.01 10.59 -0.81
CA GLN A 11 -12.11 11.18 -1.78
C GLN A 11 -12.02 10.36 -3.06
N ALA A 12 -11.98 9.03 -2.98
CA ALA A 12 -11.94 8.15 -4.15
C ALA A 12 -13.21 8.28 -5.01
N LEU A 13 -14.39 8.35 -4.39
CA LEU A 13 -15.65 8.58 -5.10
C LEU A 13 -15.64 9.93 -5.83
N ARG A 14 -15.19 11.00 -5.16
CA ARG A 14 -15.07 12.33 -5.79
C ARG A 14 -14.11 12.33 -6.97
N ILE A 15 -13.00 11.61 -6.87
CA ILE A 15 -12.05 11.45 -7.99
C ILE A 15 -12.73 10.74 -9.15
N ALA A 16 -13.42 9.62 -8.89
CA ALA A 16 -14.15 8.86 -9.91
C ALA A 16 -15.21 9.71 -10.62
N GLU A 17 -16.03 10.44 -9.87
CA GLU A 17 -17.05 11.33 -10.43
C GLU A 17 -16.46 12.49 -11.24
N SER A 18 -15.37 13.09 -10.76
CA SER A 18 -14.78 14.28 -11.40
C SER A 18 -13.99 13.96 -12.66
N PHE A 19 -13.36 12.78 -12.72
CA PHE A 19 -12.46 12.39 -13.82
C PHE A 19 -13.00 11.24 -14.66
N GLY A 20 -14.19 10.70 -14.35
CA GLY A 20 -14.77 9.57 -15.07
C GLY A 20 -13.98 8.26 -14.89
N THR A 21 -13.25 8.12 -13.78
CA THR A 21 -12.47 6.91 -13.49
C THR A 21 -13.35 5.85 -12.81
N ALA A 22 -12.79 4.65 -12.60
CA ALA A 22 -13.54 3.52 -12.05
C ALA A 22 -14.03 3.79 -10.61
N ILE A 23 -15.31 3.53 -10.36
CA ILE A 23 -15.88 3.42 -9.01
C ILE A 23 -15.56 2.03 -8.49
N LEU A 24 -14.90 1.94 -7.34
CA LEU A 24 -14.46 0.68 -6.76
C LEU A 24 -15.53 0.13 -5.79
N ASP A 25 -15.69 -1.20 -5.82
CA ASP A 25 -16.39 -1.92 -4.75
C ASP A 25 -15.46 -2.05 -3.54
N SER A 26 -15.50 -1.02 -2.69
CA SER A 26 -14.55 -0.89 -1.58
C SER A 26 -14.65 -2.04 -0.58
N ASP A 27 -15.88 -2.40 -0.22
CA ASP A 27 -16.14 -3.48 0.72
C ASP A 27 -15.80 -4.83 0.10
N GLY A 28 -16.17 -5.08 -1.16
CA GLY A 28 -15.81 -6.31 -1.86
C GLY A 28 -14.30 -6.55 -1.96
N ILE A 29 -13.52 -5.49 -2.23
CA ILE A 29 -12.04 -5.59 -2.25
C ILE A 29 -11.51 -5.91 -0.86
N ARG A 30 -11.99 -5.22 0.19
CA ARG A 30 -11.54 -5.45 1.58
C ARG A 30 -11.85 -6.88 2.02
N ASP A 31 -13.10 -7.31 1.85
CA ASP A 31 -13.61 -8.61 2.28
C ASP A 31 -12.92 -9.77 1.53
N MET A 32 -12.60 -9.57 0.25
CA MET A 32 -11.86 -10.57 -0.53
C MET A 32 -10.45 -10.77 0.00
N HIS A 33 -9.73 -9.70 0.34
CA HIS A 33 -8.37 -9.79 0.85
C HIS A 33 -8.32 -10.35 2.27
N GLU A 34 -9.30 -9.98 3.11
CA GLU A 34 -9.44 -10.57 4.44
C GLU A 34 -9.64 -12.09 4.35
N ARG A 35 -10.64 -12.54 3.57
CA ARG A 35 -10.92 -13.97 3.38
C ARG A 35 -9.74 -14.74 2.83
N LEU A 36 -9.04 -14.20 1.82
CA LEU A 36 -7.86 -14.84 1.23
C LEU A 36 -6.79 -15.13 2.29
N ILE A 37 -6.49 -14.16 3.15
CA ILE A 37 -5.46 -14.32 4.18
C ILE A 37 -5.92 -15.33 5.25
N VAL A 38 -7.17 -15.28 5.68
CA VAL A 38 -7.74 -16.25 6.63
C VAL A 38 -7.70 -17.67 6.08
N GLU A 39 -8.11 -17.87 4.83
CA GLU A 39 -8.15 -19.18 4.20
C GLU A 39 -6.75 -19.78 4.04
N THR A 40 -5.79 -18.97 3.56
CA THR A 40 -4.40 -19.42 3.42
C THR A 40 -3.71 -19.68 4.77
N ALA A 41 -4.01 -18.90 5.80
CA ALA A 41 -3.51 -19.17 7.16
C ALA A 41 -4.10 -20.46 7.74
N THR A 42 -5.38 -20.73 7.50
CA THR A 42 -6.04 -21.98 7.92
C THR A 42 -5.37 -23.19 7.29
N GLY A 43 -5.00 -23.12 6.00
CA GLY A 43 -4.25 -24.18 5.33
C GLY A 43 -2.85 -24.44 5.92
N LEU A 44 -2.30 -23.49 6.69
CA LEU A 44 -0.98 -23.60 7.31
C LEU A 44 -1.03 -24.00 8.80
N SER A 45 -2.21 -24.06 9.43
CA SER A 45 -2.35 -24.21 10.89
C SER A 45 -1.81 -25.53 11.43
N ASP A 46 -1.90 -26.61 10.64
CA ASP A 46 -1.41 -27.93 11.05
C ASP A 46 0.12 -28.00 11.04
N GLY A 47 0.78 -27.15 10.25
CA GLY A 47 2.22 -27.15 10.03
C GLY A 47 2.98 -26.04 10.76
N LEU A 48 2.29 -25.00 11.25
CA LEU A 48 2.91 -23.85 11.91
C LEU A 48 2.37 -23.68 13.33
N GLY A 49 3.27 -23.64 14.31
CA GLY A 49 2.92 -23.15 15.65
C GLY A 49 2.58 -21.64 15.62
N GLU A 50 1.86 -21.18 16.64
CA GLU A 50 1.32 -19.80 16.74
C GLU A 50 2.37 -18.71 16.46
N ARG A 51 3.56 -18.83 17.05
CA ARG A 51 4.64 -17.85 16.84
C ARG A 51 5.15 -17.81 15.40
N ALA A 52 5.24 -18.97 14.75
CA ALA A 52 5.65 -19.06 13.35
C ALA A 52 4.57 -18.47 12.43
N MET A 53 3.30 -18.75 12.71
CA MET A 53 2.15 -18.14 12.03
C MET A 53 2.19 -16.61 12.13
N GLN A 54 2.38 -16.07 13.34
CA GLN A 54 2.47 -14.63 13.57
C GLN A 54 3.60 -14.00 12.76
N ILE A 55 4.81 -14.57 12.78
CA ILE A 55 5.97 -14.05 12.02
C ILE A 55 5.71 -14.11 10.51
N HIS A 56 5.07 -15.19 10.03
CA HIS A 56 4.70 -15.33 8.63
C HIS A 56 3.71 -14.24 8.21
N LEU A 57 2.60 -14.10 8.93
CA LEU A 57 1.55 -13.12 8.62
C LEU A 57 2.06 -11.68 8.78
N GLN A 58 2.93 -11.41 9.74
CA GLN A 58 3.58 -10.12 9.92
C GLN A 58 4.26 -9.63 8.63
N ARG A 59 4.92 -10.55 7.91
CA ARG A 59 5.61 -10.26 6.64
C ARG A 59 4.63 -10.09 5.49
N ILE A 60 3.65 -11.00 5.37
CA ILE A 60 2.65 -10.96 4.29
C ILE A 60 1.81 -9.69 4.39
N VAL A 61 1.25 -9.38 5.56
CA VAL A 61 0.47 -8.16 5.79
C VAL A 61 1.34 -6.92 5.63
N GLY A 62 2.60 -6.98 6.07
CA GLY A 62 3.57 -5.91 5.82
C GLY A 62 3.79 -5.60 4.35
N ALA A 63 3.74 -6.60 3.46
CA ALA A 63 3.85 -6.38 2.02
C ALA A 63 2.63 -5.62 1.45
N TYR A 64 1.41 -5.96 1.87
CA TYR A 64 0.20 -5.22 1.48
C TYR A 64 0.23 -3.78 1.99
N VAL A 65 0.56 -3.58 3.27
CA VAL A 65 0.68 -2.25 3.87
C VAL A 65 1.76 -1.42 3.19
N GLY A 66 2.92 -2.03 2.89
CA GLY A 66 4.02 -1.38 2.17
C GLY A 66 3.65 -0.97 0.74
N SER A 67 2.94 -1.84 0.02
CA SER A 67 2.42 -1.55 -1.32
C SER A 67 1.45 -0.36 -1.30
N ALA A 68 0.48 -0.38 -0.39
CA ALA A 68 -0.47 0.70 -0.22
C ALA A 68 0.22 2.02 0.16
N HIS A 69 1.18 1.98 1.09
CA HIS A 69 1.96 3.15 1.45
C HIS A 69 2.74 3.72 0.26
N GLY A 70 3.44 2.87 -0.50
CA GLY A 70 4.17 3.28 -1.69
C GLY A 70 3.27 3.92 -2.75
N ALA A 71 2.11 3.33 -3.01
CA ALA A 71 1.12 3.90 -3.93
C ALA A 71 0.58 5.25 -3.45
N GLY A 72 0.30 5.39 -2.15
CA GLY A 72 -0.11 6.66 -1.56
C GLY A 72 0.95 7.76 -1.67
N GLN A 73 2.24 7.43 -1.48
CA GLN A 73 3.35 8.36 -1.72
C GLN A 73 3.42 8.79 -3.18
N PHE A 74 3.27 7.84 -4.11
CA PHE A 74 3.29 8.13 -5.53
C PHE A 74 2.12 9.02 -5.96
N TYR A 75 0.91 8.73 -5.48
CA TYR A 75 -0.26 9.58 -5.65
C TYR A 75 -0.03 10.99 -5.09
N SER A 76 0.49 11.10 -3.87
CA SER A 76 0.77 12.41 -3.23
C SER A 76 1.75 13.26 -4.04
N LYS A 77 2.76 12.62 -4.64
CA LYS A 77 3.70 13.28 -5.57
C LYS A 77 2.98 13.73 -6.85
N ALA A 78 2.17 12.86 -7.47
CA ALA A 78 1.40 13.19 -8.66
C ALA A 78 0.44 14.38 -8.44
N VAL A 79 -0.22 14.44 -7.29
CA VAL A 79 -1.08 15.58 -6.90
C VAL A 79 -0.28 16.88 -6.81
N THR A 80 0.92 16.84 -6.23
CA THR A 80 1.80 18.01 -6.16
C THR A 80 2.19 18.49 -7.56
N GLU A 81 2.62 17.58 -8.43
CA GLU A 81 2.99 17.91 -9.81
C GLU A 81 1.82 18.47 -10.63
N ALA A 82 0.60 17.96 -10.41
CA ALA A 82 -0.62 18.45 -11.04
C ALA A 82 -0.99 19.86 -10.55
N ARG A 83 -0.83 20.13 -9.25
CA ARG A 83 -1.04 21.48 -8.67
C ARG A 83 -0.04 22.48 -9.22
N ASP A 84 1.24 22.11 -9.26
CA ASP A 84 2.31 22.98 -9.77
C ASP A 84 2.08 23.32 -11.25
N ALA A 85 1.70 22.34 -12.08
CA ALA A 85 1.40 22.58 -13.49
C ALA A 85 0.16 23.47 -13.68
N THR A 86 -0.86 23.30 -12.82
CA THR A 86 -2.06 24.14 -12.85
C THR A 86 -1.75 25.58 -12.44
N ALA A 87 -0.92 25.78 -11.41
CA ALA A 87 -0.50 27.10 -10.95
C ALA A 87 0.37 27.83 -11.99
N LYS A 88 1.31 27.14 -12.63
CA LYS A 88 2.13 27.69 -13.71
C LYS A 88 1.28 28.17 -14.90
N GLY A 89 0.34 27.35 -15.36
CA GLY A 89 -0.59 27.74 -16.44
C GLY A 89 -1.51 28.91 -16.08
N ALA A 90 -1.67 29.22 -14.79
CA ALA A 90 -2.46 30.36 -14.34
C ALA A 90 -1.64 31.67 -14.18
N SER A 91 -0.30 31.59 -14.11
CA SER A 91 0.54 32.69 -13.62
C SER A 91 1.31 33.47 -14.70
N GLU A 92 1.70 32.89 -15.85
CA GLU A 92 2.66 33.57 -16.74
C GLU A 92 2.34 33.37 -18.23
N ALA A 93 2.46 34.48 -18.99
CA ALA A 93 2.54 34.63 -20.46
C ALA A 93 1.92 33.51 -21.33
N ARG A 94 0.83 33.87 -22.03
CA ARG A 94 0.01 33.07 -22.97
C ARG A 94 0.75 32.29 -24.10
N ASP A 95 2.08 32.24 -24.12
CA ASP A 95 2.88 31.69 -25.22
C ASP A 95 3.24 30.20 -25.08
N GLU A 96 3.38 29.64 -23.87
CA GLU A 96 3.87 28.26 -23.72
C GLU A 96 2.79 27.16 -23.81
N ASP A 97 1.51 27.52 -23.66
CA ASP A 97 0.35 26.62 -23.87
C ASP A 97 -0.36 26.87 -25.23
N LEU A 98 0.22 27.68 -26.12
CA LEU A 98 -0.30 27.92 -27.48
C LEU A 98 -0.11 26.73 -28.44
N ASP A 99 0.73 25.75 -28.11
CA ASP A 99 1.17 24.68 -29.03
C ASP A 99 0.49 23.31 -28.81
N GLY A 100 -0.77 23.31 -28.39
CA GLY A 100 -1.66 22.16 -28.53
C GLY A 100 -2.66 22.40 -29.66
N PRO A 101 -2.89 21.45 -30.60
CA PRO A 101 -3.98 21.62 -31.56
C PRO A 101 -5.29 21.86 -30.80
N VAL A 102 -6.07 22.84 -31.24
CA VAL A 102 -7.35 23.20 -30.61
C VAL A 102 -8.22 21.93 -30.50
N GLY A 103 -8.53 21.51 -29.27
CA GLY A 103 -9.31 20.29 -29.00
C GLY A 103 -8.57 19.15 -28.28
N TYR A 104 -7.29 19.30 -27.92
CA TYR A 104 -6.54 18.34 -27.09
C TYR A 104 -6.31 18.86 -25.66
N ASP A 105 -6.25 17.95 -24.68
CA ASP A 105 -6.04 18.29 -23.27
C ASP A 105 -4.72 19.05 -23.03
N SER A 106 -4.73 20.06 -22.16
CA SER A 106 -3.50 20.77 -21.79
C SER A 106 -2.53 19.87 -21.02
N ALA A 107 -1.24 20.24 -20.99
CA ALA A 107 -0.26 19.51 -20.20
C ALA A 107 -0.64 19.46 -18.70
N ALA A 108 -1.27 20.52 -18.20
CA ALA A 108 -1.81 20.56 -16.84
C ALA A 108 -3.00 19.61 -16.64
N GLN A 109 -3.90 19.49 -17.64
CA GLN A 109 -5.02 18.56 -17.59
C GLN A 109 -4.56 17.10 -17.54
N ARG A 110 -3.64 16.69 -18.42
CA ARG A 110 -3.08 15.33 -18.42
C ARG A 110 -2.45 14.94 -17.09
N LYS A 111 -1.79 15.89 -16.40
CA LYS A 111 -1.23 15.66 -15.06
C LYS A 111 -2.30 15.47 -13.99
N ARG A 112 -3.43 16.17 -14.09
CA ARG A 112 -4.57 15.97 -13.17
C ARG A 112 -5.22 14.61 -13.39
N GLU A 113 -5.43 14.20 -14.64
CA GLU A 113 -5.94 12.87 -14.99
C GLU A 113 -5.01 11.76 -14.50
N PHE A 114 -3.70 11.90 -14.71
CA PHE A 114 -2.73 10.97 -14.18
C PHE A 114 -2.78 10.86 -12.65
N ALA A 115 -2.87 12.00 -11.94
CA ALA A 115 -3.02 12.00 -10.48
C ALA A 115 -4.34 11.34 -10.04
N ALA A 116 -5.43 11.53 -10.79
CA ALA A 116 -6.71 10.89 -10.53
C ALA A 116 -6.62 9.36 -10.64
N ASP A 117 -6.00 8.84 -11.71
CA ASP A 117 -5.76 7.41 -11.89
C ASP A 117 -4.93 6.83 -10.75
N MET A 118 -3.86 7.53 -10.36
CA MET A 118 -3.02 7.11 -9.23
C MET A 118 -3.80 7.13 -7.91
N GLY A 119 -4.75 8.04 -7.75
CA GLY A 119 -5.63 8.10 -6.59
C GLY A 119 -6.49 6.85 -6.45
N ILE A 120 -7.11 6.41 -7.55
CA ILE A 120 -7.93 5.18 -7.58
C ILE A 120 -7.07 3.94 -7.29
N GLN A 121 -5.88 3.84 -7.91
CA GLN A 121 -4.96 2.73 -7.66
C GLN A 121 -4.49 2.69 -6.19
N ALA A 122 -4.12 3.84 -5.63
CA ALA A 122 -3.71 3.94 -4.23
C ALA A 122 -4.86 3.60 -3.27
N HIS A 123 -6.11 3.95 -3.63
CA HIS A 123 -7.29 3.57 -2.84
C HIS A 123 -7.55 2.06 -2.88
N ALA A 124 -7.48 1.42 -4.05
CA ALA A 124 -7.64 -0.04 -4.16
C ALA A 124 -6.62 -0.79 -3.29
N LEU A 125 -5.34 -0.37 -3.32
CA LEU A 125 -4.30 -0.98 -2.51
C LEU A 125 -4.48 -0.71 -1.01
N ARG A 126 -5.02 0.46 -0.64
CA ARG A 126 -5.42 0.76 0.74
C ARG A 126 -6.45 -0.24 1.25
N LEU A 127 -7.47 -0.56 0.45
CA LEU A 127 -8.52 -1.52 0.81
C LEU A 127 -7.98 -2.95 0.95
N ALA A 128 -7.08 -3.36 0.03
CA ALA A 128 -6.37 -4.63 0.14
C ALA A 128 -5.56 -4.73 1.44
N ALA A 129 -4.86 -3.64 1.81
CA ALA A 129 -4.11 -3.57 3.07
C ALA A 129 -5.02 -3.57 4.30
N GLU A 130 -6.18 -2.90 4.25
CA GLU A 130 -7.17 -2.94 5.33
C GLU A 130 -7.69 -4.36 5.57
N GLY A 131 -8.05 -5.08 4.50
CA GLY A 131 -8.51 -6.48 4.61
C GLY A 131 -7.40 -7.41 5.14
N ALA A 132 -6.17 -7.24 4.68
CA ALA A 132 -5.04 -8.02 5.19
C ALA A 132 -4.78 -7.74 6.69
N VAL A 133 -4.85 -6.47 7.12
CA VAL A 133 -4.69 -6.10 8.54
C VAL A 133 -5.82 -6.66 9.40
N ALA A 134 -7.06 -6.63 8.91
CA ALA A 134 -8.20 -7.23 9.60
C ALA A 134 -8.01 -8.74 9.80
N ALA A 135 -7.57 -9.46 8.76
CA ALA A 135 -7.25 -10.88 8.86
C ALA A 135 -6.12 -11.17 9.86
N TYR A 136 -5.07 -10.34 9.87
CA TYR A 136 -4.00 -10.48 10.87
C TYR A 136 -4.55 -10.36 12.29
N GLU A 137 -5.37 -9.35 12.55
CA GLU A 137 -5.99 -9.14 13.87
C GLU A 137 -6.90 -10.30 14.26
N GLN A 138 -7.67 -10.85 13.33
CA GLN A 138 -8.50 -12.03 13.56
C GLN A 138 -7.68 -13.27 13.93
N ILE A 139 -6.57 -13.53 13.22
CA ILE A 139 -5.78 -14.76 13.38
C ILE A 139 -4.83 -14.68 14.59
N VAL A 140 -4.19 -13.52 14.77
CA VAL A 140 -3.16 -13.31 15.79
C VAL A 140 -3.76 -12.78 17.10
N GLY A 141 -4.91 -12.12 17.05
CA GLY A 141 -5.54 -11.47 18.21
C GLY A 141 -4.90 -10.13 18.60
N GLU A 142 -4.02 -9.59 17.78
CA GLU A 142 -3.34 -8.31 18.00
C GLU A 142 -3.44 -7.41 16.77
N THR A 143 -3.60 -6.10 16.98
CA THR A 143 -3.52 -5.13 15.88
C THR A 143 -2.14 -5.20 15.22
N TRP A 144 -2.11 -5.37 13.88
CA TRP A 144 -0.87 -5.38 13.12
C TRP A 144 -0.09 -4.07 13.32
N LYS A 145 1.22 -4.19 13.56
CA LYS A 145 2.15 -3.06 13.67
C LYS A 145 3.34 -3.30 12.75
N PRO A 146 3.95 -2.24 12.17
CA PRO A 146 5.21 -2.38 11.46
C PRO A 146 6.24 -3.08 12.36
N PHE A 147 6.98 -4.03 11.79
CA PHE A 147 8.05 -4.70 12.51
C PHE A 147 9.22 -3.73 12.68
N ASP A 148 9.41 -3.19 13.88
CA ASP A 148 10.67 -2.56 14.26
C ASP A 148 11.68 -3.67 14.52
N ARG A 149 12.62 -3.88 13.60
CA ARG A 149 13.71 -4.83 13.82
C ARG A 149 14.50 -4.36 15.05
N PRO A 150 14.55 -5.12 16.15
CA PRO A 150 15.53 -4.85 17.18
C PRO A 150 16.91 -4.91 16.52
N VAL A 151 17.76 -3.90 16.77
CA VAL A 151 19.12 -3.92 16.24
C VAL A 151 19.82 -5.16 16.82
N ASP A 152 20.02 -6.18 15.99
CA ASP A 152 20.49 -7.54 16.36
C ASP A 152 21.95 -7.56 16.92
N ASN A 153 22.53 -6.42 17.33
CA ASN A 153 23.89 -6.44 17.85
C ASN A 153 24.27 -5.28 18.79
N PRO A 154 24.13 -5.51 20.11
CA PRO A 154 25.12 -5.12 21.09
C PRO A 154 25.89 -6.38 21.54
N GLY A 155 26.62 -7.01 20.61
CA GLY A 155 27.75 -7.91 20.87
C GLY A 155 27.49 -9.16 21.72
N GLN A 156 27.25 -10.31 21.09
CA GLN A 156 27.49 -11.62 21.73
C GLN A 156 28.18 -12.60 20.77
N ALA A 157 29.50 -12.73 20.94
CA ALA A 157 30.39 -13.62 20.20
C ALA A 157 30.42 -15.05 20.76
N LEU A 158 29.32 -15.57 21.32
CA LEU A 158 29.31 -16.83 22.07
C LEU A 158 28.15 -17.73 21.69
N ASP A 159 28.04 -18.15 20.42
CA ASP A 159 27.21 -19.33 20.12
C ASP A 159 27.59 -20.14 18.87
N ARG A 160 28.87 -20.19 18.50
CA ARG A 160 29.27 -21.05 17.37
C ARG A 160 29.20 -22.55 17.69
N LYS A 161 29.31 -22.93 18.97
CA LYS A 161 29.30 -24.34 19.40
C LYS A 161 27.89 -24.92 19.51
N ALA A 162 26.89 -24.18 20.01
CA ALA A 162 25.52 -24.72 20.02
C ALA A 162 24.90 -24.67 18.63
N ALA A 163 25.19 -23.63 17.83
CA ALA A 163 24.79 -23.58 16.43
C ALA A 163 25.38 -24.74 15.61
N ALA A 164 26.64 -25.12 15.83
CA ALA A 164 27.24 -26.28 15.17
C ALA A 164 26.58 -27.60 15.57
N ALA A 165 26.26 -27.80 16.86
CA ALA A 165 25.58 -29.00 17.33
C ALA A 165 24.13 -29.11 16.83
N GLN A 166 23.45 -27.98 16.61
CA GLN A 166 22.10 -27.93 16.05
C GLN A 166 22.08 -28.16 14.53
N MET A 167 23.10 -27.69 13.81
CA MET A 167 23.27 -27.98 12.38
C MET A 167 23.60 -29.45 12.11
N ASP A 168 24.44 -30.06 12.97
CA ASP A 168 24.76 -31.50 12.89
C ASP A 168 23.53 -32.38 13.12
N ALA A 169 22.53 -31.88 13.86
CA ALA A 169 21.26 -32.57 14.11
C ALA A 169 20.26 -32.49 12.94
N LEU A 170 20.52 -31.66 11.93
CA LEU A 170 19.65 -31.46 10.77
C LEU A 170 20.13 -32.18 9.49
N GLY A 171 21.31 -32.81 9.53
CA GLY A 171 21.93 -33.52 8.39
C GLY A 171 22.94 -32.67 7.62
#